data_AF-A0A958H3N4-F1
#
_entry.id   AF-A0A958H3N4-F1
#
_cell.length_a   1.000
_cell.length_b   1.000
_cell.length_c   1.000
_cell.angle_alpha   90.00
_cell.angle_beta   90.00
_cell.angle_gamma   90.00
#
_symmetry.space_group_name_H-M   'P 1'
#
loop_
_entity.id
_entity.type
_entity.pdbx_description
1 polymer ?
#
loop_
_entity_poly.entity_id
_entity_poly.type
_entity_poly.pdbx_seq_one_letter_code
_entity_poly.pdbx_strand_id
1 'polypeptide(L)'
;MQQGEIVFWIFMIVLTPVSVGSFVAVIWWIARPRRETESAERTDHIWEQRDVWGETICRQLLDRQVEPDMTPEMVRLAWGDPQSVRQPEPGVEQWLYDDAPPEKATDYVLFKAGRVTTAAKSTSNSWLTWGPWPIIIISLGISILVSMIAIGVVFFT
;
A
#
# COMPACT_ATOMS: atom_id res chain seq x y z
N MET A 1 2.28 -25.35 46.75
CA MET A 1 2.10 -24.76 45.42
C MET A 1 3.28 -25.14 44.56
N GLN A 2 3.03 -26.04 43.60
CA GLN A 2 4.05 -26.60 42.72
C GLN A 2 4.50 -25.52 41.72
N GLN A 3 5.81 -25.41 41.47
CA GLN A 3 6.37 -24.44 40.51
C GLN A 3 5.67 -24.46 39.14
N GLY A 4 5.09 -25.59 38.73
CA GLY A 4 4.31 -25.70 37.49
C GLY A 4 3.05 -24.85 37.43
N GLU A 5 2.40 -24.57 38.57
CA GLU A 5 1.18 -23.75 38.62
C GLU A 5 1.50 -22.27 38.36
N ILE A 6 2.60 -21.77 38.90
CA ILE A 6 3.05 -20.39 38.71
C ILE A 6 3.43 -20.15 37.25
N VAL A 7 4.15 -21.10 36.62
CA VAL A 7 4.52 -21.01 35.20
C VAL A 7 3.28 -21.02 34.30
N PHE A 8 2.28 -21.86 34.61
CA PHE A 8 1.02 -21.91 33.87
C PHE A 8 0.26 -20.56 33.92
N TRP A 9 0.15 -19.93 35.09
CA TRP A 9 -0.52 -18.65 35.24
C TRP A 9 0.21 -17.50 34.53
N ILE A 10 1.55 -17.47 34.60
CA ILE A 10 2.36 -16.49 33.86
C ILE A 10 2.14 -16.66 32.36
N PHE A 11 2.10 -17.90 31.86
CA PHE A 11 1.90 -18.18 30.44
C PHE A 11 0.52 -17.71 29.97
N MET A 12 -0.55 -17.99 30.73
CA MET A 12 -1.90 -17.51 30.43
C MET A 12 -2.00 -15.98 30.43
N ILE A 13 -1.46 -15.32 31.46
CA ILE A 13 -1.56 -13.85 31.59
C ILE A 13 -0.82 -13.13 30.46
N VAL A 14 0.26 -13.72 29.93
CA VAL A 14 1.05 -13.12 28.85
C VAL A 14 0.53 -13.50 27.46
N LEU A 15 0.18 -14.77 27.20
CA LEU A 15 -0.23 -15.19 25.85
C LEU A 15 -1.62 -14.72 25.46
N THR A 16 -2.58 -14.68 26.39
CA THR A 16 -3.96 -14.30 26.07
C THR A 16 -4.08 -12.88 25.51
N PRO A 17 -3.48 -11.83 26.12
CA PRO A 17 -3.54 -10.48 25.56
C PRO A 17 -2.81 -10.35 24.23
N VAL A 18 -1.72 -11.10 23.99
CA VAL A 18 -1.02 -11.12 22.69
C VAL A 18 -1.89 -11.76 21.61
N SER A 19 -2.64 -12.83 21.93
CA SER A 19 -3.59 -13.46 21.03
C SER A 19 -4.77 -12.56 20.69
N VAL A 20 -5.38 -11.91 21.69
CA VAL A 20 -6.52 -11.02 21.46
C VAL A 20 -6.08 -9.77 20.70
N GLY A 21 -4.94 -9.17 21.06
CA GLY A 21 -4.39 -8.01 20.38
C GLY A 21 -4.08 -8.27 18.90
N SER A 22 -3.52 -9.44 18.58
CA SER A 22 -3.23 -9.82 17.19
C SER A 22 -4.51 -10.08 16.38
N PHE A 23 -5.52 -10.73 16.96
CA PHE A 23 -6.82 -10.92 16.31
C PHE A 23 -7.53 -9.59 16.02
N VAL A 24 -7.55 -8.66 16.98
CA VAL A 24 -8.16 -7.33 16.78
C VAL A 24 -7.41 -6.54 15.72
N ALA A 25 -6.08 -6.59 15.69
CA ALA A 25 -5.29 -5.93 14.64
C ALA A 25 -5.57 -6.51 13.25
N VAL A 26 -5.71 -7.84 13.13
CA VAL A 26 -6.08 -8.51 11.87
C VAL A 26 -7.49 -8.14 11.43
N ILE A 27 -8.47 -8.17 12.34
CA ILE A 27 -9.85 -7.77 12.03
C ILE A 27 -9.91 -6.31 11.61
N TRP A 28 -9.24 -5.41 12.34
CA TRP A 28 -9.17 -3.98 11.99
C TRP A 28 -8.49 -3.76 10.64
N TRP A 29 -7.45 -4.53 10.31
CA TRP A 29 -6.80 -4.47 9.00
C TRP A 29 -7.70 -4.96 7.86
N ILE A 30 -8.44 -6.05 8.06
CA ILE A 30 -9.39 -6.59 7.07
C ILE A 30 -10.60 -5.67 6.91
N ALA A 31 -11.10 -5.12 8.01
CA ALA A 31 -12.25 -4.23 8.04
C ALA A 31 -11.91 -2.79 7.65
N ARG A 32 -10.61 -2.45 7.47
CA ARG A 32 -10.21 -1.15 6.94
C ARG A 32 -10.83 -1.05 5.54
N PRO A 33 -11.79 -0.13 5.31
CA PRO A 33 -12.46 -0.01 4.03
C PRO A 33 -11.37 0.29 2.99
N ARG A 34 -11.01 -0.74 2.22
CA ARG A 34 -10.09 -0.59 1.10
C ARG A 34 -10.78 0.34 0.12
N ARG A 35 -9.96 1.10 -0.61
CA ARG A 35 -10.28 2.04 -1.69
C ARG A 35 -11.09 1.44 -2.87
N GLU A 36 -11.85 0.37 -2.64
CA GLU A 36 -12.64 -0.36 -3.62
C GLU A 36 -13.77 0.49 -4.18
N THR A 37 -14.45 1.28 -3.33
CA THR A 37 -15.52 2.19 -3.78
C THR A 37 -14.98 3.31 -4.68
N GLU A 38 -13.87 3.93 -4.28
CA GLU A 38 -13.19 4.96 -5.07
C GLU A 38 -12.64 4.39 -6.39
N SER A 39 -12.17 3.13 -6.38
CA SER A 39 -11.71 2.47 -7.59
C SER A 39 -12.84 2.13 -8.58
N ALA A 40 -14.03 1.78 -8.07
CA ALA A 40 -15.19 1.47 -8.90
C ALA A 40 -15.70 2.73 -9.62
N GLU A 41 -15.92 3.82 -8.86
CA GLU A 41 -16.37 5.10 -9.40
C GLU A 41 -15.39 5.65 -10.45
N ARG A 42 -14.08 5.54 -10.18
CA ARG A 42 -13.03 5.91 -11.13
C ARG A 42 -13.07 5.05 -12.40
N THR A 43 -13.24 3.75 -12.27
CA THR A 43 -13.33 2.84 -13.41
C THR A 43 -14.53 3.17 -14.28
N ASP A 44 -15.69 3.42 -13.67
CA ASP A 44 -16.91 3.80 -14.38
C ASP A 44 -16.70 5.13 -15.12
N HIS A 45 -16.12 6.13 -14.46
CA HIS A 45 -15.80 7.43 -15.08
C HIS A 45 -14.85 7.31 -16.28
N ILE A 46 -13.83 6.43 -16.20
CA ILE A 46 -12.91 6.18 -17.33
C ILE A 46 -13.66 5.53 -18.50
N TRP A 47 -14.62 4.63 -18.22
CA TRP A 47 -15.38 3.96 -19.27
C TRP A 47 -16.44 4.86 -19.91
N GLU A 48 -17.00 5.84 -19.18
CA GLU A 48 -17.89 6.85 -19.76
C GLU A 48 -17.20 7.67 -20.86
N GLN A 49 -15.89 7.88 -20.74
CA GLN A 49 -15.08 8.64 -21.70
C GLN A 49 -14.53 7.78 -22.86
N ARG A 50 -14.90 6.50 -22.93
CA ARG A 50 -14.37 5.54 -23.91
C ARG A 50 -14.57 6.00 -25.36
N ASP A 51 -15.71 6.60 -25.68
CA ASP A 51 -16.02 7.04 -27.04
C ASP A 51 -15.13 8.20 -27.50
N VAL A 52 -14.63 9.01 -26.56
CA VAL A 52 -13.79 10.18 -26.82
C VAL A 52 -12.31 9.81 -26.82
N TRP A 53 -11.87 9.02 -25.84
CA TRP A 53 -10.45 8.69 -25.63
C TRP A 53 -10.01 7.41 -26.33
N GLY A 54 -10.96 6.54 -26.65
CA GLY A 54 -10.69 5.22 -27.21
C GLY A 54 -10.32 4.19 -26.14
N GLU A 55 -10.56 2.93 -26.48
CA GLU A 55 -10.42 1.80 -25.55
C GLU A 55 -8.98 1.58 -25.06
N THR A 56 -7.98 1.83 -25.91
CA THR A 56 -6.56 1.67 -25.54
C THR A 56 -6.18 2.61 -24.41
N ILE A 57 -6.57 3.88 -24.50
CA ILE A 57 -6.28 4.89 -23.46
C ILE A 57 -7.01 4.54 -22.17
N CYS A 58 -8.29 4.16 -22.24
CA CYS A 58 -9.03 3.72 -21.05
C CYS A 58 -8.32 2.57 -20.31
N ARG A 59 -7.81 1.56 -21.05
CA ARG A 59 -7.05 0.45 -20.44
C ARG A 59 -5.76 0.93 -19.79
N GLN A 60 -5.00 1.80 -20.46
CA GLN A 60 -3.78 2.40 -19.88
C GLN A 60 -4.08 3.17 -18.59
N LEU A 61 -5.17 3.96 -18.55
CA LEU A 61 -5.57 4.71 -17.36
C LEU A 61 -5.98 3.80 -16.20
N LEU A 62 -6.67 2.68 -16.50
CA LEU A 62 -7.01 1.67 -15.50
C LEU A 62 -5.75 1.05 -14.90
N ASP A 63 -4.75 0.75 -15.74
CA ASP A 63 -3.42 0.25 -15.35
C ASP A 63 -2.52 1.34 -14.72
N ARG A 64 -3.06 2.55 -14.54
CA ARG A 64 -2.34 3.72 -14.00
C ARG A 64 -1.08 4.07 -14.80
N GLN A 65 -1.11 3.84 -16.10
CA GLN A 65 -0.09 4.26 -17.04
C GLN A 65 -0.45 5.65 -17.58
N VAL A 66 0.54 6.54 -17.60
CA VAL A 66 0.40 7.89 -18.13
C VAL A 66 1.41 8.04 -19.27
N GLU A 67 0.92 8.37 -20.44
CA GLU A 67 1.72 8.55 -21.65
C GLU A 67 1.80 10.04 -22.04
N PRO A 68 2.80 10.41 -22.87
CA PRO A 68 2.84 11.73 -23.49
C PRO A 68 1.53 12.06 -24.24
N ASP A 69 1.19 13.35 -24.31
CA ASP A 69 -0.02 13.90 -24.92
C ASP A 69 -1.35 13.63 -24.17
N MET A 70 -1.32 12.94 -23.03
CA MET A 70 -2.49 12.85 -22.14
C MET A 70 -2.87 14.21 -21.55
N THR A 71 -4.16 14.39 -21.24
CA THR A 71 -4.67 15.62 -20.62
C THR A 71 -4.52 15.57 -19.08
N PRO A 72 -4.51 16.73 -18.39
CA PRO A 72 -4.47 16.77 -16.93
C PRO A 72 -5.57 15.95 -16.25
N GLU A 73 -6.76 15.93 -16.85
CA GLU A 73 -7.90 15.12 -16.38
C GLU A 73 -7.61 13.62 -16.42
N MET A 74 -7.08 13.13 -17.55
CA MET A 74 -6.66 11.73 -17.68
C MET A 74 -5.63 11.36 -16.61
N VAL A 75 -4.66 12.24 -16.36
CA VAL A 75 -3.63 12.00 -15.33
C VAL A 75 -4.26 11.93 -13.93
N ARG A 76 -5.22 12.80 -13.60
CA ARG A 76 -5.93 12.73 -12.31
C ARG A 76 -6.72 11.44 -12.15
N LEU A 77 -7.36 10.95 -13.21
CA LEU A 77 -8.04 9.66 -13.17
C LEU A 77 -7.06 8.49 -13.02
N ALA A 78 -5.88 8.57 -13.63
CA ALA A 78 -4.87 7.52 -13.51
C ALA A 78 -4.20 7.49 -12.13
N TRP A 79 -3.74 8.65 -11.64
CA TRP A 79 -2.82 8.76 -10.50
C TRP A 79 -3.42 9.45 -9.26
N GLY A 80 -4.61 10.07 -9.38
CA GLY A 80 -5.26 10.83 -8.32
C GLY A 80 -4.89 12.32 -8.36
N ASP A 81 -5.25 13.05 -7.30
CA ASP A 81 -4.85 14.45 -7.17
C ASP A 81 -3.36 14.58 -6.81
N PRO A 82 -2.62 15.53 -7.43
CA PRO A 82 -1.24 15.77 -7.07
C PRO A 82 -1.15 16.38 -5.67
N GLN A 83 -0.11 16.02 -4.93
CA GLN A 83 0.14 16.60 -3.61
C GLN A 83 0.60 18.04 -3.71
N SER A 84 1.40 18.35 -4.74
CA SER A 84 1.81 19.72 -5.02
C SER A 84 1.96 19.96 -6.51
N VAL A 85 1.67 21.21 -6.91
CA VAL A 85 1.79 21.70 -8.28
C VAL A 85 2.83 22.81 -8.29
N ARG A 86 3.74 22.76 -9.25
CA ARG A 86 4.83 23.71 -9.43
C ARG A 86 4.89 24.18 -10.87
N GLN A 87 5.56 25.29 -11.10
CA GLN A 87 5.80 25.83 -12.42
C GLN A 87 7.30 26.10 -12.57
N PRO A 88 8.12 25.09 -12.96
CA PRO A 88 9.56 25.27 -13.10
C PRO A 88 9.92 26.26 -14.21
N GLU A 89 9.11 26.32 -15.27
CA GLU A 89 9.30 27.23 -16.39
C GLU A 89 7.96 27.86 -16.81
N PRO A 90 7.96 29.07 -17.42
CA PRO A 90 6.74 29.67 -17.94
C PRO A 90 6.03 28.74 -18.93
N GLY A 91 4.78 28.37 -18.61
CA GLY A 91 3.98 27.46 -19.43
C GLY A 91 4.30 25.97 -19.28
N VAL A 92 5.18 25.60 -18.34
CA VAL A 92 5.44 24.21 -17.95
C VAL A 92 4.94 23.99 -16.53
N GLU A 93 3.99 23.08 -16.36
CA GLU A 93 3.41 22.75 -15.07
C GLU A 93 3.93 21.38 -14.61
N GLN A 94 4.41 21.28 -13.39
CA GLN A 94 4.94 20.05 -12.80
C GLN A 94 4.06 19.62 -11.64
N TRP A 95 3.49 18.42 -11.73
CA TRP A 95 2.71 17.80 -10.68
C TRP A 95 3.56 16.77 -9.95
N LEU A 96 3.57 16.85 -8.62
CA LEU A 96 4.32 15.98 -7.73
C LEU A 96 3.36 15.12 -6.92
N TYR A 97 3.64 13.81 -6.88
CA TYR A 97 2.77 12.81 -6.24
C TYR A 97 3.42 12.14 -5.03
N ASP A 98 4.72 12.34 -4.83
CA ASP A 98 5.41 11.91 -3.62
C ASP A 98 5.71 13.09 -2.69
N ASP A 99 5.82 12.77 -1.40
CA ASP A 99 6.16 13.74 -0.35
C ASP A 99 7.65 14.15 -0.41
N ALA A 100 8.40 13.66 -1.41
CA ALA A 100 9.80 13.91 -1.53
C ALA A 100 10.06 15.38 -1.92
N PRO A 101 11.18 15.97 -1.48
CA PRO A 101 11.63 17.24 -2.02
C PRO A 101 11.70 17.15 -3.56
N PRO A 102 11.41 18.25 -4.29
CA PRO A 102 11.32 18.27 -5.75
C PRO A 102 12.58 17.72 -6.45
N GLU A 103 13.76 17.95 -5.87
CA GLU A 103 15.06 17.46 -6.37
C GLU A 103 15.20 15.93 -6.28
N LYS A 104 14.36 15.29 -5.46
CA LYS A 104 14.33 13.86 -5.19
C LYS A 104 12.97 13.25 -5.52
N ALA A 105 12.06 14.02 -6.12
CA ALA A 105 10.75 13.53 -6.50
C ALA A 105 10.90 12.47 -7.57
N THR A 106 10.43 11.28 -7.25
CA THR A 106 10.48 10.10 -8.09
C THR A 106 9.17 9.87 -8.84
N ASP A 107 8.06 10.41 -8.30
CA ASP A 107 6.73 10.37 -8.90
C ASP A 107 6.30 11.78 -9.33
N TYR A 108 6.44 12.10 -10.62
CA TYR A 108 6.05 13.40 -11.15
C TYR A 108 5.53 13.33 -12.59
N VAL A 109 4.74 14.35 -12.96
CA VAL A 109 4.25 14.56 -14.33
C VAL A 109 4.51 16.00 -14.74
N LEU A 110 5.09 16.19 -15.92
CA LEU A 110 5.30 17.49 -16.55
C LEU A 110 4.27 17.71 -17.64
N PHE A 111 3.64 18.88 -17.62
CA PHE A 111 2.71 19.35 -18.62
C PHE A 111 3.29 20.55 -19.35
N LYS A 112 3.08 20.60 -20.65
CA LYS A 112 3.37 21.77 -21.48
C LYS A 112 2.16 22.03 -22.37
N ALA A 113 1.64 23.26 -22.34
CA ALA A 113 0.41 23.62 -23.05
C ALA A 113 -0.79 22.68 -22.75
N GLY A 114 -0.92 22.23 -21.50
CA GLY A 114 -2.02 21.37 -21.06
C GLY A 114 -1.93 19.91 -21.54
N ARG A 115 -0.74 19.45 -21.96
CA ARG A 115 -0.48 18.08 -22.39
C ARG A 115 0.71 17.50 -21.65
N VAL A 116 0.66 16.22 -21.31
CA VAL A 116 1.80 15.53 -20.68
C VAL A 116 2.98 15.50 -21.65
N THR A 117 4.15 15.96 -21.20
CA THR A 117 5.41 15.79 -21.94
C THR A 117 6.23 14.65 -21.39
N THR A 118 6.27 14.53 -20.06
CA THR A 118 7.08 13.54 -19.35
C THR A 118 6.33 13.08 -18.12
N ALA A 119 6.28 11.78 -17.90
CA ALA A 119 5.79 11.19 -16.65
C ALA A 119 6.86 10.23 -16.12
N ALA A 120 7.19 10.37 -14.85
CA ALA A 120 8.08 9.46 -14.15
C ALA A 120 7.32 8.87 -12.96
N LYS A 121 7.35 7.55 -12.86
CA LYS A 121 6.80 6.81 -11.74
C LYS A 121 7.86 5.88 -11.20
N SER A 122 8.30 6.15 -10.00
CA SER A 122 9.04 5.22 -9.18
C SER A 122 8.21 3.95 -9.04
N THR A 123 8.71 2.87 -9.61
CA THR A 123 8.25 1.54 -9.21
C THR A 123 8.89 1.30 -7.84
N SER A 124 8.36 1.95 -6.80
CA SER A 124 8.81 1.76 -5.43
C SER A 124 8.84 0.26 -5.17
N ASN A 125 10.05 -0.27 -4.92
CA ASN A 125 10.30 -1.65 -4.55
C ASN A 125 9.68 -1.87 -3.17
N SER A 126 8.36 -2.00 -3.13
CA SER A 126 7.62 -2.17 -1.91
C SER A 126 7.84 -3.60 -1.44
N TRP A 127 8.95 -3.82 -0.75
CA TRP A 127 9.02 -4.89 0.25
C TRP A 127 7.85 -4.79 1.27
N LEU A 128 7.14 -3.64 1.30
CA LEU A 128 5.86 -3.40 1.96
C LEU A 128 4.58 -3.91 1.24
N THR A 129 4.59 -4.29 -0.04
CA THR A 129 3.37 -4.84 -0.72
C THR A 129 3.16 -6.33 -0.46
N TRP A 130 4.09 -6.98 0.22
CA TRP A 130 3.94 -8.36 0.69
C TRP A 130 2.86 -8.51 1.78
N GLY A 131 2.05 -7.48 2.04
CA GLY A 131 1.00 -7.49 3.04
C GLY A 131 1.55 -7.86 4.43
N PRO A 132 0.71 -8.35 5.34
CA PRO A 132 1.16 -8.81 6.65
C PRO A 132 1.91 -10.15 6.59
N TRP A 133 2.09 -10.77 5.42
CA TRP A 133 2.70 -12.10 5.29
C TRP A 133 4.08 -12.24 5.95
N PRO A 134 5.00 -11.26 5.87
CA PRO A 134 6.27 -11.34 6.58
C PRO A 134 6.08 -11.38 8.09
N ILE A 135 5.12 -10.61 8.63
CA ILE A 135 4.81 -10.58 10.07
C ILE A 135 4.20 -11.92 10.51
N ILE A 136 3.31 -12.50 9.70
CA ILE A 136 2.69 -13.80 9.97
C ILE A 136 3.74 -14.92 9.93
N ILE A 137 4.66 -14.90 8.97
CA ILE A 137 5.73 -15.91 8.86
C ILE A 137 6.67 -15.83 10.07
N ILE A 138 7.05 -14.62 10.48
CA ILE A 138 7.89 -14.40 11.67
C ILE A 138 7.16 -14.86 12.94
N SER A 139 5.87 -14.54 13.09
CA SER A 139 5.12 -14.93 14.28
C SER A 139 4.95 -16.46 14.39
N LEU A 140 4.64 -17.14 13.29
CA LEU A 140 4.59 -18.60 13.22
C LEU A 140 5.94 -19.24 13.56
N GLY A 141 7.03 -18.70 13.01
CA GLY A 141 8.39 -19.17 13.31
C GLY A 141 8.73 -19.07 14.80
N ILE A 142 8.38 -17.94 15.44
CA ILE A 142 8.61 -17.73 16.87
C ILE A 142 7.75 -18.69 17.71
N SER A 143 6.47 -18.89 17.36
CA SER A 143 5.60 -19.83 18.08
C SER A 143 6.10 -21.27 18.04
N ILE A 144 6.63 -21.72 16.90
CA ILE A 144 7.23 -23.05 16.75
C ILE A 144 8.48 -23.17 17.62
N LEU A 145 9.36 -22.15 17.59
CA LEU A 145 10.59 -22.13 18.39
C LEU A 145 10.30 -22.21 19.89
N VAL A 146 9.34 -21.42 20.39
CA VAL A 146 8.93 -21.42 21.80
C VAL A 146 8.35 -22.78 22.19
N SER A 147 7.57 -23.41 21.30
CA SER A 147 7.01 -24.75 21.55
C SER A 147 8.11 -25.81 21.65
N MET A 148 9.12 -25.77 20.79
CA MET A 148 10.27 -26.69 20.84
C MET A 148 11.08 -26.53 22.13
N ILE A 149 11.30 -25.30 22.59
CA ILE A 149 12.01 -25.04 23.85
C ILE A 149 11.22 -25.58 25.04
N ALA A 150 9.90 -25.37 25.08
CA ALA A 150 9.04 -25.88 26.15
C ALA A 150 9.06 -27.42 26.22
N ILE A 151 8.99 -28.10 25.08
CA ILE A 151 9.12 -29.57 25.00
C ILE A 151 10.50 -30.00 25.52
N GLY A 152 11.57 -29.33 25.08
CA GLY A 152 12.93 -29.62 25.54
C GLY A 152 13.06 -29.51 27.07
N VAL A 153 12.52 -28.46 27.69
CA VAL A 153 12.55 -28.31 29.15
C VAL A 153 11.83 -29.48 29.84
N VAL A 154 10.63 -29.86 29.38
CA VAL A 154 9.84 -30.96 30.00
C VAL A 154 10.55 -32.31 29.92
N PHE A 155 11.29 -32.60 28.85
CA PHE A 155 11.97 -33.89 28.69
C PHE A 155 13.34 -33.95 29.40
N PHE A 156 13.94 -32.82 29.75
CA PHE A 156 15.26 -32.76 30.39
C PHE A 156 15.24 -32.40 31.88
N THR A 157 14.06 -32.10 32.45
CA THR A 157 13.82 -31.96 33.90
C THR A 157 13.10 -33.17 34.46
#